data_AF-A0A6P6VIF6-F1
#
_entry.id   AF-A0A6P6VIF6-F1
#
_cell.length_a   1.000
_cell.length_b   1.000
_cell.length_c   1.000
_cell.angle_alpha   90.00
_cell.angle_beta   90.00
_cell.angle_gamma   90.00
#
_symmetry.space_group_name_H-M   'P 1'
#
loop_
_entity.id
_entity.type
_entity.pdbx_description
1 polymer ?
#
loop_
_entity_poly.entity_id
_entity_poly.type
_entity_poly.pdbx_seq_one_letter_code
_entity_poly.pdbx_strand_id
1 'polypeptide(L)'
;MATAGLRMLEKGVQDRILEACRTVLRGSGFRFYDDWASVISGSDEGVYAWVVANYALGTLGGDPKQTTGIIELGGASAQVVNLFSIVRFFYS
;
A
#
# COMPACT_ATOMS: atom_id res chain seq x y z
N MET A 1 2.27 -7.41 -2.19
CA MET A 1 1.72 -6.62 -1.07
C MET A 1 0.34 -7.18 -0.74
N ALA A 2 -0.04 -7.23 0.53
CA ALA A 2 -1.38 -7.66 0.97
C ALA A 2 -2.00 -6.59 1.87
N THR A 3 -3.32 -6.46 1.85
CA THR A 3 -4.06 -5.34 2.46
C THR A 3 -4.93 -5.81 3.64
N ALA A 4 -6.08 -5.17 3.88
CA ALA A 4 -6.94 -5.39 5.04
C ALA A 4 -7.32 -6.86 5.29
N GLY A 5 -7.62 -7.63 4.24
CA GLY A 5 -8.02 -9.04 4.38
C GLY A 5 -6.97 -9.89 5.09
N LEU A 6 -5.68 -9.74 4.74
CA LEU A 6 -4.62 -10.50 5.38
C LEU A 6 -4.30 -9.97 6.79
N ARG A 7 -4.47 -8.65 7.03
CA ARG A 7 -4.28 -8.02 8.35
C ARG A 7 -5.20 -8.59 9.44
N MET A 8 -6.38 -9.09 9.06
CA MET A 8 -7.37 -9.64 9.98
C MET A 8 -7.05 -11.06 10.46
N LEU A 9 -6.09 -11.75 9.83
CA LEU A 9 -5.71 -13.10 10.25
C LEU A 9 -4.75 -13.05 11.43
N GLU A 10 -4.66 -14.13 12.20
CA GLU A 10 -3.62 -14.28 13.22
C GLU A 10 -2.22 -14.20 12.61
N LYS A 11 -1.27 -13.64 13.35
CA LYS A 11 0.09 -13.37 12.86
C LYS A 11 0.78 -14.63 12.29
N GLY A 12 0.66 -15.77 12.96
CA GLY A 12 1.22 -17.03 12.49
C GLY A 12 0.56 -17.58 11.22
N VAL A 13 -0.68 -17.22 10.91
CA VAL A 13 -1.34 -17.54 9.63
C VAL A 13 -0.83 -16.59 8.54
N GLN A 14 -0.73 -15.30 8.84
CA GLN A 14 -0.17 -14.30 7.91
C GLN A 14 1.25 -14.71 7.46
N ASP A 15 2.12 -15.05 8.40
CA ASP A 15 3.52 -15.36 8.13
C ASP A 15 3.67 -16.62 7.27
N ARG A 16 2.82 -17.65 7.50
CA ARG A 16 2.79 -18.86 6.65
C ARG A 16 2.36 -18.55 5.21
N ILE A 17 1.35 -17.70 5.03
CA ILE A 17 0.89 -17.29 3.70
C ILE A 17 1.98 -16.49 2.98
N LEU A 18 2.59 -15.51 3.67
CA LEU A 18 3.67 -14.69 3.10
C LEU A 18 4.88 -15.54 2.72
N GLU A 19 5.25 -16.53 3.54
CA GLU A 19 6.39 -17.41 3.22
C GLU A 19 6.11 -18.29 2.00
N ALA A 20 4.88 -18.76 1.82
CA ALA A 20 4.49 -19.45 0.60
C ALA A 20 4.65 -18.55 -0.63
N CYS A 21 4.22 -17.29 -0.55
CA CYS A 21 4.43 -16.31 -1.63
C CYS A 21 5.91 -16.02 -1.88
N ARG A 22 6.71 -15.81 -0.83
CA ARG A 22 8.17 -15.56 -0.95
C ARG A 22 8.87 -16.72 -1.63
N THR A 23 8.54 -17.95 -1.25
CA THR A 23 9.11 -19.16 -1.86
C THR A 23 8.89 -19.18 -3.38
N VAL A 24 7.67 -18.90 -3.84
CA VAL A 24 7.35 -18.81 -5.27
C VAL A 24 8.11 -17.66 -5.95
N LEU A 25 8.15 -16.48 -5.32
CA LEU A 25 8.77 -15.29 -5.91
C LEU A 25 10.30 -15.39 -5.99
N ARG A 26 10.97 -16.02 -5.00
CA ARG A 26 12.41 -16.32 -5.05
C ARG A 26 12.76 -17.20 -6.26
N GLY A 27 11.89 -18.16 -6.60
CA GLY A 27 12.08 -19.07 -7.73
C GLY A 27 11.64 -18.54 -9.10
N SER A 28 11.10 -17.32 -9.18
CA SER A 28 10.42 -16.81 -10.38
C SER A 28 11.35 -16.31 -11.50
N GLY A 29 12.63 -16.10 -11.22
CA GLY A 29 13.57 -15.46 -12.15
C GLY A 29 13.51 -13.93 -12.19
N PHE A 30 12.52 -13.31 -11.53
CA PHE A 30 12.49 -11.88 -11.30
C PHE A 30 13.42 -11.49 -10.14
N ARG A 31 13.94 -10.25 -10.16
CA ARG A 31 14.61 -9.68 -8.98
C ARG A 31 13.58 -9.58 -7.85
N PHE A 32 13.91 -10.19 -6.71
CA PHE A 32 13.00 -10.25 -5.58
C PHE A 32 13.77 -10.22 -4.25
N TYR A 33 13.20 -9.54 -3.26
CA TYR A 33 13.65 -9.53 -1.86
C TYR A 33 12.45 -9.79 -0.96
N ASP A 34 12.66 -10.51 0.15
CA ASP A 34 11.57 -11.00 1.00
C ASP A 34 10.66 -9.89 1.57
N ASP A 35 11.23 -8.72 1.85
CA ASP A 35 10.51 -7.55 2.36
C ASP A 35 9.51 -6.96 1.35
N TRP A 36 9.66 -7.29 0.07
CA TRP A 36 8.72 -6.88 -0.99
C TRP A 36 7.41 -7.69 -0.96
N ALA A 37 7.42 -8.86 -0.32
CA ALA A 37 6.23 -9.63 0.02
C ALA A 37 5.86 -9.40 1.49
N SER A 38 5.10 -8.33 1.72
CA SER A 38 4.68 -7.88 3.04
C SER A 38 3.21 -7.45 3.07
N VAL A 39 2.67 -7.34 4.29
CA VAL A 39 1.37 -6.73 4.56
C VAL A 39 1.57 -5.24 4.78
N ILE A 40 0.76 -4.42 4.12
CA ILE A 40 0.87 -2.97 4.22
C ILE A 40 -0.23 -2.38 5.09
N SER A 41 0.06 -1.24 5.70
CA SER A 41 -0.93 -0.48 6.46
C SER A 41 -1.89 0.26 5.52
N GLY A 42 -3.00 0.76 6.06
CA GLY A 42 -3.90 1.60 5.25
C GLY A 42 -3.26 2.94 4.89
N SER A 43 -2.36 3.45 5.73
CA SER A 43 -1.62 4.67 5.41
C SER A 43 -0.67 4.44 4.22
N ASP A 44 -0.01 3.28 4.17
CA ASP A 44 0.83 2.92 3.01
C ASP A 44 -0.02 2.81 1.74
N GLU A 45 -1.20 2.17 1.81
CA GLU A 45 -2.17 2.11 0.69
C GLU A 45 -2.49 3.53 0.16
N GLY A 46 -2.78 4.47 1.05
CA GLY A 46 -3.06 5.87 0.68
C GLY A 46 -1.85 6.61 0.09
N VAL A 47 -0.65 6.40 0.64
CA VAL A 47 0.58 7.01 0.11
C VAL A 47 0.89 6.47 -1.28
N TYR A 48 0.78 5.16 -1.50
CA TYR A 48 0.99 4.58 -2.83
C TYR A 48 -0.03 5.09 -3.84
N ALA A 49 -1.30 5.20 -3.46
CA ALA A 49 -2.32 5.81 -4.31
C ALA A 49 -1.98 7.27 -4.68
N TRP A 50 -1.51 8.06 -3.71
CA TRP A 50 -1.08 9.44 -3.95
C TRP A 50 0.14 9.54 -4.88
N VAL A 51 1.13 8.66 -4.72
CA VAL A 51 2.29 8.57 -5.61
C VAL A 51 1.86 8.23 -7.03
N VAL A 52 1.01 7.21 -7.20
CA VAL A 52 0.51 6.79 -8.52
C VAL A 52 -0.27 7.92 -9.20
N ALA A 53 -1.16 8.60 -8.47
CA ALA A 53 -1.95 9.70 -9.01
C ALA A 53 -1.06 10.86 -9.48
N ASN A 54 -0.10 11.29 -8.65
CA ASN A 54 0.79 12.40 -9.00
C ASN A 54 1.83 12.03 -10.06
N TYR A 55 2.22 10.76 -10.15
CA TYR A 55 3.01 10.26 -11.27
C TYR A 55 2.20 10.37 -12.58
N ALA A 56 0.95 9.91 -12.58
CA ALA A 56 0.08 9.96 -13.75
C ALA A 56 -0.24 11.41 -14.19
N LEU A 57 -0.35 12.34 -13.24
CA LEU A 57 -0.57 13.77 -13.50
C LEU A 57 0.72 14.54 -13.84
N GLY A 58 1.89 13.90 -13.78
CA GLY A 58 3.18 14.54 -14.06
C GLY A 58 3.63 15.56 -13.01
N THR A 59 3.00 15.57 -11.84
CA THR A 59 3.32 16.49 -10.72
C THR A 59 4.30 15.88 -9.72
N LEU A 60 4.49 14.55 -9.74
CA LEU A 60 5.45 13.87 -8.88
C LEU A 60 6.89 14.28 -9.21
N GLY A 61 7.63 14.72 -8.19
CA GLY A 61 9.02 15.20 -8.33
C GLY A 61 9.13 16.68 -8.73
N GLY A 62 8.02 17.37 -8.98
CA GLY A 62 7.97 18.82 -9.21
C GLY A 62 7.78 19.64 -7.93
N ASP A 63 7.18 20.83 -8.04
CA ASP A 63 6.79 21.62 -6.87
C ASP A 63 5.75 20.85 -6.04
N PRO A 64 6.04 20.51 -4.76
CA PRO A 64 5.11 19.78 -3.90
C PRO A 64 3.73 20.44 -3.80
N LYS A 65 3.64 21.77 -3.90
CA LYS A 65 2.37 22.50 -3.82
C LYS A 65 1.45 22.25 -5.03
N GLN A 66 1.99 21.71 -6.13
CA GLN A 66 1.24 21.32 -7.32
C GLN A 66 0.75 19.88 -7.27
N THR A 67 1.07 19.14 -6.20
CA THR A 67 0.57 17.78 -6.06
C THR A 67 -0.93 17.77 -5.77
N THR A 68 -1.62 16.83 -6.38
CA THR A 68 -3.05 16.61 -6.18
C THR A 68 -3.26 15.67 -5.00
N GLY A 69 -4.13 16.08 -4.07
CA GLY A 69 -4.60 15.21 -2.99
C GLY A 69 -5.52 14.11 -3.52
N ILE A 70 -5.57 12.98 -2.84
CA ILE A 70 -6.40 11.83 -3.21
C ILE A 70 -7.39 11.49 -2.10
N ILE A 71 -8.48 10.85 -2.51
CA ILE A 71 -9.38 10.10 -1.63
C ILE A 71 -9.42 8.67 -2.18
N GLU A 72 -8.94 7.72 -1.40
CA GLU A 72 -8.98 6.29 -1.72
C GLU A 72 -10.04 5.63 -0.85
N LEU A 73 -10.97 4.91 -1.47
CA LEU A 73 -12.08 4.23 -0.82
C LEU A 73 -11.89 2.73 -0.98
N GLY A 74 -11.42 2.07 0.08
CA GLY A 74 -11.22 0.64 0.12
C GLY A 74 -12.43 -0.12 0.67
N GLY A 75 -12.27 -1.41 0.91
CA GLY A 75 -13.31 -2.23 1.55
C GLY A 75 -13.37 -2.11 3.08
N ALA A 76 -12.29 -1.66 3.73
CA ALA A 76 -12.16 -1.61 5.19
C ALA A 76 -11.90 -0.20 5.75
N SER A 77 -11.37 0.70 4.93
CA SER A 77 -11.14 2.10 5.31
C SER A 77 -11.21 3.02 4.10
N ALA A 78 -11.36 4.31 4.38
CA ALA A 78 -11.10 5.40 3.46
C ALA A 78 -9.84 6.17 3.89
N GLN A 79 -9.07 6.63 2.90
CA GLN A 79 -7.83 7.37 3.10
C GLN A 79 -7.91 8.69 2.35
N VAL A 80 -7.64 9.79 3.04
CA VAL A 80 -7.48 11.12 2.46
C VAL A 80 -6.02 11.50 2.59
N VAL A 81 -5.33 11.66 1.46
CA VAL A 81 -3.89 11.93 1.43
C VAL A 81 -3.59 13.15 0.60
N ASN A 82 -2.82 14.07 1.17
CA ASN A 82 -2.24 15.21 0.48
C ASN A 82 -0.82 15.43 1.00
N LEU A 83 -0.12 16.44 0.46
CA LEU A 83 1.25 16.76 0.84
C LEU A 83 1.48 16.89 2.35
N PHE A 84 0.51 17.41 3.09
CA PHE A 84 0.66 17.77 4.50
C PHE A 84 0.06 16.75 5.46
N SER A 85 -0.84 15.88 5.00
CA SER A 85 -1.55 14.98 5.89
C SER A 85 -2.04 13.69 5.23
N ILE A 86 -2.09 12.66 6.07
CA ILE A 86 -2.77 11.40 5.81
C ILE A 86 -3.84 11.26 6.89
N VAL A 87 -5.11 11.21 6.49
CA VAL A 87 -6.24 10.97 7.39
C VAL A 87 -6.88 9.65 6.98
N ARG A 88 -7.16 8.80 7.97
CA ARG A 88 -7.76 7.48 7.74
C ARG A 88 -9.08 7.37 8.50
N PHE A 89 -10.11 6.88 7.82
CA PHE A 89 -11.42 6.57 8.37
C PHE A 89 -11.66 5.06 8.27
N PHE A 90 -12.16 4.43 9.33
CA PHE A 90 -12.56 3.02 9.32
C PHE A 90 -14.09 2.92 9.16
N TYR A 91 -14.56 1.85 8.51
CA TYR A 91 -16.00 1.63 8.30
C TYR A 91 -16.70 0.89 9.45
N SER A 92 -16.01 0.66 10.58
CA SER A 92 -16.52 -0.02 11.78
C SER A 92 -16.06 0.68 13.05
#